data_AF-M7TFL2-F1
#
_entry.id   AF-M7TFL2-F1
#
_cell.length_a   1.000
_cell.length_b   1.000
_cell.length_c   1.000
_cell.angle_alpha   90.00
_cell.angle_beta   90.00
_cell.angle_gamma   90.00
#
_symmetry.space_group_name_H-M   'P 1'
#
loop_
_entity.id
_entity.type
_entity.pdbx_description
1 polymer ?
#
loop_
_entity_poly.entity_id
_entity_poly.type
_entity_poly.pdbx_seq_one_letter_code
_entity_poly.pdbx_strand_id
1 'polypeptide(L)'
;MENEKYLHGRLDPGIESNVQLVEAVESPDMSNFFSSQEASSSESSQIKNTAFPESDSLWRRLVQENVPGIKLNSPSPCESFKKLYQSHDPHWFLTKNKVWFGDSDYYGQLMISKYNPETGSIGLYRLLTQRPSPQFCAWKDDISVVIHCFNPRTLLATSPQQLDVHSYSHRSLSDMGHAERRLKGEVPLKMLERGNSTRDCPSRFLLSKLLVGNNPNRPQANKWPPPKIAAKVRADRPTIYDNSCTATWGRPENRSQINEKSFRIRGWMEMNGLVQIGDQIQTYSTLDFELYTPTEDKPYRGIFVGDYSGHGCEYLLLDQRDGLQKQDESTILKLKDESHEAWEARKGQTRIPTGSLCAIKLTGDPNIPRGEVTWVADDISDKGLVRYGEKDWPGARIVKSRGQIANQGYKNPKFIETELIMISPDVLAQHWVPFGHISFFHRVDIDSYINQ
;
A
#
# COMPACT_ATOMS: atom_id res chain seq x y z
N MET A 1 13.00 -53.69 11.65
CA MET A 1 14.17 -53.33 10.84
C MET A 1 13.65 -52.18 9.96
N GLU A 2 13.90 -50.94 10.38
CA GLU A 2 15.03 -50.10 9.90
C GLU A 2 14.80 -49.65 8.45
N ASN A 3 15.02 -48.41 7.99
CA ASN A 3 15.34 -47.09 8.57
C ASN A 3 14.82 -46.02 7.55
N GLU A 4 14.80 -44.69 7.74
CA GLU A 4 15.30 -43.80 8.80
C GLU A 4 14.44 -42.50 8.84
N LYS A 5 14.69 -41.57 9.78
CA LYS A 5 14.06 -40.23 9.80
C LYS A 5 14.90 -39.17 10.52
N TYR A 6 15.46 -38.23 9.77
CA TYR A 6 16.02 -36.93 10.18
C TYR A 6 16.12 -36.05 8.89
N LEU A 7 16.14 -34.71 8.86
CA LEU A 7 16.06 -33.65 9.88
C LEU A 7 15.62 -32.34 9.18
N HIS A 8 14.72 -31.54 9.76
CA HIS A 8 14.72 -30.07 9.60
C HIS A 8 13.72 -29.42 10.56
N GLY A 9 14.20 -28.99 11.72
CA GLY A 9 13.38 -28.28 12.71
C GLY A 9 13.06 -26.86 12.27
N ARG A 10 11.79 -26.59 12.00
CA ARG A 10 11.19 -25.24 12.15
C ARG A 10 10.45 -25.22 13.48
N LEU A 11 10.82 -24.31 14.37
CA LEU A 11 9.99 -23.98 15.53
C LEU A 11 8.89 -23.03 15.04
N ASP A 12 7.65 -23.51 15.12
CA ASP A 12 6.45 -22.72 14.82
C ASP A 12 6.12 -21.85 16.06
N PRO A 13 6.09 -20.52 15.96
CA PRO A 13 5.81 -19.65 17.11
C PRO A 13 4.34 -19.65 17.55
N GLY A 14 3.46 -20.44 16.92
CA GLY A 14 2.02 -20.48 17.20
C GLY A 14 1.55 -21.36 18.38
N ILE A 15 2.44 -21.91 19.22
CA ILE A 15 2.06 -22.86 20.28
C ILE A 15 2.05 -22.19 21.67
N GLU A 16 0.90 -22.25 22.34
CA GLU A 16 0.58 -21.56 23.61
C GLU A 16 1.48 -21.93 24.80
N SER A 17 2.17 -23.08 24.77
CA SER A 17 3.04 -23.56 25.84
C SER A 17 4.25 -22.66 26.15
N ASN A 18 4.61 -21.76 25.23
CA ASN A 18 5.73 -20.81 25.43
C ASN A 18 5.33 -19.51 26.12
N VAL A 19 4.02 -19.26 26.35
CA VAL A 19 3.54 -18.03 27.00
C VAL A 19 3.56 -18.14 28.52
N GLN A 20 3.28 -19.33 29.07
CA GLN A 20 3.23 -19.56 30.53
C GLN A 20 4.60 -19.47 31.24
N LEU A 21 5.72 -19.49 30.51
CA LEU A 21 7.07 -19.37 31.07
C LEU A 21 7.50 -17.92 31.37
N VAL A 22 6.65 -16.92 31.13
CA VAL A 22 6.99 -15.49 31.26
C VAL A 22 6.22 -14.79 32.40
N GLU A 23 5.20 -15.42 32.99
CA GLU A 23 4.32 -14.77 33.98
C GLU A 23 4.55 -15.23 35.44
N ALA A 24 5.41 -16.23 35.69
CA ALA A 24 5.62 -16.81 37.02
C ALA A 24 6.88 -16.26 37.76
N VAL A 25 6.86 -14.97 38.12
CA VAL A 25 7.67 -14.43 39.24
C VAL A 25 6.83 -13.42 40.01
N GLU A 26 6.21 -13.88 41.10
CA GLU A 26 5.55 -12.98 42.06
C GLU A 26 6.58 -12.20 42.89
N SER A 27 6.22 -10.96 43.24
CA SER A 27 7.03 -10.10 44.12
C SER A 27 6.69 -10.41 45.59
N PRO A 28 7.65 -10.74 46.47
CA PRO A 28 7.34 -10.99 47.87
C PRO A 28 7.15 -9.67 48.65
N ASP A 29 6.07 -9.61 49.43
CA ASP A 29 5.75 -8.51 50.34
C ASP A 29 6.79 -8.36 51.46
N MET A 30 7.14 -7.11 51.78
CA MET A 30 8.12 -6.80 52.81
C MET A 30 7.42 -6.45 54.13
N SER A 31 7.06 -7.45 54.94
CA SER A 31 6.86 -7.23 56.38
C SER A 31 7.04 -8.48 57.25
N ASN A 32 7.70 -8.25 58.39
CA ASN A 32 7.73 -9.03 59.65
C ASN A 32 8.96 -9.92 59.98
N PHE A 33 9.32 -9.77 61.27
CA PHE A 33 10.19 -10.56 62.15
C PHE A 33 11.73 -10.48 62.07
N PHE A 34 12.26 -9.84 63.14
CA PHE A 34 13.57 -10.05 63.73
C PHE A 34 13.80 -11.54 64.08
N SER A 35 15.05 -12.05 63.97
CA SER A 35 15.94 -12.22 65.14
C SER A 35 17.23 -13.02 64.82
N SER A 36 18.33 -12.57 65.44
CA SER A 36 19.52 -13.36 65.86
C SER A 36 20.56 -13.92 64.86
N GLN A 37 21.76 -13.34 64.99
CA GLN A 37 23.09 -13.98 65.10
C GLN A 37 23.87 -14.49 63.85
N GLU A 38 24.94 -13.72 63.59
CA GLU A 38 26.34 -14.15 63.41
C GLU A 38 26.78 -14.94 62.15
N ALA A 39 27.46 -14.21 61.26
CA ALA A 39 28.91 -14.32 60.99
C ALA A 39 29.37 -14.54 59.53
N SER A 40 30.39 -13.73 59.18
CA SER A 40 31.42 -13.92 58.14
C SER A 40 31.09 -13.79 56.64
N SER A 41 31.64 -12.71 56.07
CA SER A 41 32.35 -12.61 54.79
C SER A 41 31.69 -13.05 53.48
N SER A 42 31.04 -12.08 52.84
CA SER A 42 31.44 -11.55 51.52
C SER A 42 32.06 -12.52 50.47
N GLU A 43 31.25 -12.87 49.46
CA GLU A 43 31.51 -12.45 48.07
C GLU A 43 30.20 -12.49 47.27
N SER A 44 29.72 -11.32 46.83
CA SER A 44 28.44 -11.22 46.11
C SER A 44 28.62 -11.48 44.62
N SER A 45 28.17 -12.64 44.16
CA SER A 45 27.98 -12.93 42.74
C SER A 45 26.85 -12.05 42.16
N GLN A 46 27.21 -10.84 41.72
CA GLN A 46 26.32 -9.99 40.95
C GLN A 46 25.91 -10.70 39.65
N ILE A 47 24.71 -11.29 39.63
CA ILE A 47 24.06 -11.73 38.40
C ILE A 47 23.66 -10.47 37.61
N LYS A 48 24.61 -9.94 36.83
CA LYS A 48 24.30 -9.02 35.74
C LYS A 48 23.45 -9.80 34.74
N ASN A 49 22.18 -9.41 34.58
CA ASN A 49 21.35 -9.82 33.46
C ASN A 49 21.90 -9.20 32.16
N THR A 50 23.03 -9.73 31.69
CA THR A 50 23.57 -9.44 30.36
C THR A 50 22.62 -10.04 29.32
N ALA A 51 21.78 -9.19 28.72
CA ALA A 51 21.01 -9.59 27.55
C ALA A 51 21.99 -10.09 26.48
N PHE A 52 21.88 -11.36 26.09
CA PHE A 52 22.76 -11.98 25.10
C PHE A 52 22.75 -11.16 23.79
N PRO A 53 23.90 -10.68 23.28
CA PRO A 53 23.96 -9.86 22.07
C PRO A 53 23.31 -10.51 20.84
N GLU A 54 23.34 -11.84 20.79
CA GLU A 54 22.68 -12.64 19.76
C GLU A 54 21.15 -12.41 19.72
N SER A 55 20.52 -12.17 20.86
CA SER A 55 19.06 -11.95 20.96
C SER A 55 18.63 -10.71 20.17
N ASP A 56 19.30 -9.57 20.35
CA ASP A 56 18.93 -8.33 19.65
C ASP A 56 19.27 -8.36 18.15
N SER A 57 20.23 -9.20 17.75
CA SER A 57 20.52 -9.45 16.33
C SER A 57 19.36 -10.10 15.57
N LEU A 58 18.59 -10.97 16.26
CA LEU A 58 17.36 -11.57 15.72
C LEU A 58 16.24 -10.53 15.62
N TRP A 59 16.07 -9.70 16.65
CA TRP A 59 15.09 -8.59 16.61
C TRP A 59 15.43 -7.58 15.50
N ARG A 60 16.70 -7.27 15.26
CA ARG A 60 17.13 -6.42 14.14
C ARG A 60 16.65 -6.98 12.80
N ARG A 61 16.78 -8.29 12.58
CA ARG A 61 16.28 -8.95 11.36
C ARG A 61 14.76 -8.80 11.23
N LEU A 62 14.01 -9.05 12.30
CA LEU A 62 12.54 -8.92 12.30
C LEU A 62 12.08 -7.48 12.04
N VAL A 63 12.74 -6.46 12.62
CA VAL A 63 12.45 -5.05 12.28
C VAL A 63 12.79 -4.77 10.81
N GLN A 64 13.96 -5.20 10.34
CA GLN A 64 14.43 -4.98 8.97
C GLN A 64 13.50 -5.58 7.90
N GLU A 65 12.87 -6.72 8.17
CA GLU A 65 11.86 -7.36 7.29
C GLU A 65 10.55 -6.53 7.19
N ASN A 66 10.32 -5.56 8.08
CA ASN A 66 9.15 -4.67 8.09
C ASN A 66 9.45 -3.26 7.56
N VAL A 67 10.70 -2.94 7.20
CA VAL A 67 11.09 -1.64 6.61
C VAL A 67 11.86 -1.81 5.28
N PRO A 68 11.25 -2.47 4.28
CA PRO A 68 11.88 -2.70 2.97
C PRO A 68 12.28 -1.38 2.29
N GLY A 69 13.54 -1.26 1.86
CA GLY A 69 14.11 -0.05 1.23
C GLY A 69 15.05 0.75 2.16
N ILE A 70 14.92 0.60 3.48
CA ILE A 70 15.77 1.28 4.47
C ILE A 70 16.71 0.25 5.12
N LYS A 71 18.02 0.55 5.22
CA LYS A 71 18.98 -0.28 5.96
C LYS A 71 19.12 0.20 7.41
N LEU A 72 18.53 -0.53 8.36
CA LEU A 72 18.61 -0.16 9.79
C LEU A 72 19.88 -0.69 10.45
N ASN A 73 20.81 0.22 10.72
CA ASN A 73 22.04 -0.07 11.47
C ASN A 73 21.92 0.21 12.98
N SER A 74 20.85 0.87 13.42
CA SER A 74 20.61 1.30 14.81
C SER A 74 19.15 1.08 15.22
N PRO A 75 18.85 0.74 16.50
CA PRO A 75 17.49 0.69 17.03
C PRO A 75 16.93 2.05 17.47
N SER A 76 17.72 3.14 17.33
CA SER A 76 17.34 4.50 17.67
C SER A 76 15.93 4.86 17.16
N PRO A 77 15.12 5.58 17.96
CA PRO A 77 15.40 6.14 19.29
C PRO A 77 15.21 5.14 20.45
N CYS A 78 14.93 3.87 20.17
CA CYS A 78 14.80 2.83 21.20
C CYS A 78 16.16 2.27 21.63
N GLU A 79 16.23 1.78 22.86
CA GLU A 79 17.44 1.21 23.48
C GLU A 79 17.92 -0.10 22.81
N SER A 80 17.04 -0.80 22.11
CA SER A 80 17.31 -2.12 21.48
C SER A 80 16.31 -2.40 20.36
N PHE A 81 16.66 -3.26 19.41
CA PHE A 81 15.76 -3.68 18.34
C PHE A 81 14.53 -4.43 18.89
N LYS A 82 14.67 -5.14 20.01
CA LYS A 82 13.53 -5.71 20.75
C LYS A 82 12.53 -4.63 21.18
N LYS A 83 13.01 -3.54 21.80
CA LYS A 83 12.15 -2.42 22.22
C LYS A 83 11.53 -1.69 21.03
N LEU A 84 12.27 -1.51 19.95
CA LEU A 84 11.76 -0.94 18.70
C LEU A 84 10.66 -1.82 18.08
N TYR A 85 10.87 -3.13 17.99
CA TYR A 85 9.85 -4.04 17.49
C TYR A 85 8.57 -3.96 18.34
N GLN A 86 8.73 -3.98 19.67
CA GLN A 86 7.64 -3.88 20.64
C GLN A 86 6.93 -2.52 20.64
N SER A 87 7.58 -1.40 20.31
CA SER A 87 6.92 -0.09 20.33
C SER A 87 5.83 -0.02 19.25
N HIS A 88 6.11 -0.54 18.05
CA HIS A 88 5.17 -0.51 16.92
C HIS A 88 4.22 -1.71 16.82
N ASP A 89 4.51 -2.87 17.40
CA ASP A 89 3.62 -4.04 17.32
C ASP A 89 2.15 -3.72 17.71
N PRO A 90 1.14 -4.02 16.87
CA PRO A 90 1.17 -4.82 15.63
C PRO A 90 1.24 -4.03 14.30
N HIS A 91 1.57 -2.73 14.32
CA HIS A 91 1.45 -1.78 13.20
C HIS A 91 2.51 -1.94 12.08
N TRP A 92 3.50 -2.82 12.25
CA TRP A 92 4.60 -3.03 11.31
C TRP A 92 4.16 -3.40 9.88
N PHE A 93 2.96 -3.97 9.72
CA PHE A 93 2.40 -4.26 8.40
C PHE A 93 2.26 -3.02 7.51
N LEU A 94 2.15 -1.82 8.10
CA LEU A 94 2.04 -0.56 7.35
C LEU A 94 3.27 -0.38 6.45
N THR A 95 4.43 -0.18 7.05
CA THR A 95 5.70 0.05 6.34
C THR A 95 6.14 -1.16 5.53
N LYS A 96 5.79 -2.38 5.97
CA LYS A 96 6.03 -3.61 5.22
C LYS A 96 5.35 -3.63 3.86
N ASN A 97 4.13 -3.12 3.73
CA ASN A 97 3.38 -3.12 2.47
C ASN A 97 3.55 -1.83 1.63
N LYS A 98 4.14 -0.76 2.20
CA LYS A 98 4.46 0.54 1.56
C LYS A 98 3.26 1.37 1.06
N VAL A 99 2.40 0.82 0.20
CA VAL A 99 1.35 1.55 -0.54
C VAL A 99 -0.03 1.28 0.04
N TRP A 100 -0.81 2.34 0.24
CA TRP A 100 -2.14 2.26 0.83
C TRP A 100 -3.13 3.11 0.05
N PHE A 101 -4.28 2.55 -0.34
CA PHE A 101 -5.34 3.28 -1.03
C PHE A 101 -6.67 3.22 -0.28
N GLY A 102 -7.29 4.39 -0.15
CA GLY A 102 -8.44 4.65 0.72
C GLY A 102 -9.77 4.69 0.00
N ASP A 103 -10.83 4.31 0.72
CA ASP A 103 -12.20 4.23 0.22
C ASP A 103 -12.98 5.56 0.23
N SER A 104 -12.30 6.71 0.15
CA SER A 104 -12.96 8.03 0.06
C SER A 104 -13.90 8.11 -1.17
N ASP A 105 -15.16 8.50 -1.00
CA ASP A 105 -16.17 8.35 -2.07
C ASP A 105 -15.89 9.19 -3.32
N TYR A 106 -16.13 8.57 -4.48
CA TYR A 106 -15.63 8.93 -5.82
C TYR A 106 -14.10 9.00 -5.92
N TYR A 107 -13.45 9.82 -5.10
CA TYR A 107 -12.07 10.27 -5.29
C TYR A 107 -10.99 9.28 -4.87
N GLY A 108 -11.24 8.52 -3.81
CA GLY A 108 -10.21 7.71 -3.18
C GLY A 108 -9.10 8.55 -2.55
N GLN A 109 -8.00 7.88 -2.19
CA GLN A 109 -6.78 8.51 -1.73
C GLN A 109 -5.64 7.52 -1.90
N LEU A 110 -4.45 7.98 -2.27
CA LEU A 110 -3.23 7.16 -2.32
C LEU A 110 -2.23 7.68 -1.27
N MET A 111 -1.65 6.78 -0.49
CA MET A 111 -0.69 7.07 0.56
C MET A 111 0.50 6.12 0.51
N ILE A 112 1.66 6.62 0.93
CA ILE A 112 2.88 5.87 1.18
C ILE A 112 3.13 5.87 2.69
N SER A 113 3.31 4.70 3.29
CA SER A 113 3.70 4.54 4.68
C SER A 113 5.22 4.35 4.80
N LYS A 114 5.89 5.18 5.60
CA LYS A 114 7.35 5.11 5.83
C LYS A 114 7.66 4.96 7.32
N TYR A 115 8.76 4.27 7.62
CA TYR A 115 9.43 4.35 8.92
C TYR A 115 10.48 5.46 8.85
N ASN A 116 10.54 6.32 9.86
CA ASN A 116 11.61 7.31 10.01
C ASN A 116 12.62 6.78 11.07
N PRO A 117 13.88 6.49 10.70
CA PRO A 117 14.88 5.98 11.64
C PRO A 117 15.40 6.99 12.68
N GLU A 118 15.25 8.29 12.45
CA GLU A 118 15.69 9.35 13.37
C GLU A 118 14.70 9.51 14.52
N THR A 119 13.40 9.60 14.19
CA THR A 119 12.31 9.78 15.16
C THR A 119 11.70 8.47 15.66
N GLY A 120 12.00 7.35 14.99
CA GLY A 120 11.40 6.05 15.27
C GLY A 120 9.91 5.96 14.95
N SER A 121 9.35 6.89 14.18
CA SER A 121 7.91 6.97 13.92
C SER A 121 7.49 6.28 12.61
N ILE A 122 6.28 5.73 12.56
CA ILE A 122 5.61 5.37 11.30
C ILE A 122 4.77 6.56 10.83
N GLY A 123 5.05 7.07 9.64
CA GLY A 123 4.31 8.17 9.00
C GLY A 123 3.52 7.72 7.78
N LEU A 124 2.29 8.19 7.66
CA LEU A 124 1.43 8.04 6.49
C LEU A 124 1.48 9.35 5.67
N TYR A 125 2.07 9.27 4.48
CA TYR A 125 2.27 10.39 3.58
C TYR A 125 1.29 10.28 2.41
N ARG A 126 0.43 11.28 2.20
CA ARG A 126 -0.39 11.33 0.99
C ARG A 126 0.51 11.52 -0.24
N LEU A 127 0.31 10.70 -1.27
CA LEU A 127 0.97 10.88 -2.54
C LEU A 127 0.16 11.89 -3.37
N LEU A 128 0.80 12.98 -3.74
CA LEU A 128 0.22 14.11 -4.47
C LEU A 128 0.87 14.24 -5.84
N THR A 129 0.13 14.79 -6.81
CA THR A 129 0.69 15.18 -8.11
C THR A 129 0.51 16.67 -8.31
N GLN A 130 1.61 17.35 -8.61
CA GLN A 130 1.57 18.67 -9.21
C GLN A 130 1.60 18.50 -10.74
N ARG A 131 0.74 19.24 -11.43
CA ARG A 131 0.87 19.48 -12.88
C ARG A 131 1.08 20.98 -13.13
N PRO A 132 1.87 21.36 -14.14
CA PRO A 132 1.91 22.76 -14.59
C PRO A 132 0.54 23.17 -15.17
N SER A 133 0.39 24.46 -15.49
CA SER A 133 -0.75 24.94 -16.28
C SER A 133 -0.90 24.13 -17.58
N PRO A 134 -2.13 23.76 -17.99
CA PRO A 134 -2.33 22.98 -19.20
C PRO A 134 -1.67 23.62 -20.42
N GLN A 135 -0.86 22.82 -21.12
CA GLN A 135 -0.26 23.19 -22.39
C GLN A 135 -0.86 22.30 -23.49
N PHE A 136 -1.05 22.86 -24.67
CA PHE A 136 -1.67 22.18 -25.79
C PHE A 136 -0.79 22.31 -27.03
N CYS A 137 -0.63 21.24 -27.79
CA CYS A 137 -0.05 21.27 -29.13
C CYS A 137 -0.84 20.37 -30.09
N ALA A 138 -0.69 20.59 -31.39
CA ALA A 138 -1.26 19.68 -32.39
C ALA A 138 -0.39 18.41 -32.48
N TRP A 139 -1.03 17.25 -32.62
CA TRP A 139 -0.32 16.00 -32.90
C TRP A 139 0.25 16.05 -34.32
N LYS A 140 1.54 15.77 -34.52
CA LYS A 140 2.20 15.92 -35.83
C LYS A 140 1.76 14.88 -36.86
N ASP A 141 1.28 13.73 -36.39
CA ASP A 141 0.77 12.65 -37.25
C ASP A 141 -0.64 12.97 -37.76
N ASP A 142 -1.49 13.62 -36.94
CA ASP A 142 -2.78 14.20 -37.32
C ASP A 142 -3.01 15.56 -36.63
N ILE A 143 -2.85 16.64 -37.40
CA ILE A 143 -2.95 18.02 -36.90
C ILE A 143 -4.36 18.45 -36.45
N SER A 144 -5.39 17.62 -36.70
CA SER A 144 -6.74 17.85 -36.18
C SER A 144 -6.88 17.43 -34.70
N VAL A 145 -5.93 16.64 -34.18
CA VAL A 145 -5.93 16.11 -32.82
C VAL A 145 -5.07 16.98 -31.89
N VAL A 146 -5.64 17.33 -30.73
CA VAL A 146 -4.98 18.16 -29.71
C VAL A 146 -4.32 17.29 -28.63
N ILE A 147 -3.01 17.41 -28.49
CA ILE A 147 -2.27 16.82 -27.38
C ILE A 147 -2.46 17.68 -26.13
N HIS A 148 -2.95 17.09 -25.04
CA HIS A 148 -2.94 17.71 -23.72
C HIS A 148 -1.58 17.39 -23.08
N CYS A 149 -0.61 18.30 -23.20
CA CYS A 149 0.75 18.09 -22.76
C CYS A 149 0.81 17.83 -21.25
N PHE A 150 1.48 16.75 -20.86
CA PHE A 150 1.53 16.30 -19.48
C PHE A 150 2.97 16.06 -19.04
N ASN A 151 3.36 16.69 -17.94
CA ASN A 151 4.64 16.47 -17.27
C ASN A 151 4.40 16.51 -15.75
N PRO A 152 3.88 15.40 -15.17
CA PRO A 152 3.49 15.36 -13.77
C PRO A 152 4.71 15.30 -12.86
N ARG A 153 4.64 16.00 -11.72
CA ARG A 153 5.56 15.82 -10.60
C ARG A 153 4.83 15.18 -9.42
N THR A 154 5.07 13.89 -9.21
CA THR A 154 4.59 13.16 -8.04
C THR A 154 5.47 13.45 -6.82
N LEU A 155 4.87 13.68 -5.66
CA LEU A 155 5.56 14.04 -4.42
C LEU A 155 4.77 13.61 -3.18
N LEU A 156 5.46 13.39 -2.07
CA LEU A 156 4.82 13.16 -0.77
C LEU A 156 4.38 14.49 -0.16
N ALA A 157 3.20 14.50 0.49
CA ALA A 157 2.75 15.63 1.29
C ALA A 157 3.76 15.94 2.42
N THR A 158 4.04 17.23 2.62
CA THR A 158 5.05 17.71 3.59
C THR A 158 4.68 17.43 5.05
N SER A 159 3.39 17.41 5.37
CA SER A 159 2.85 17.12 6.70
C SER A 159 2.22 15.72 6.75
N PRO A 160 3.00 14.67 7.06
CA PRO A 160 2.48 13.31 7.24
C PRO A 160 1.60 13.20 8.48
N GLN A 161 0.75 12.18 8.48
CA GLN A 161 0.07 11.68 9.68
C GLN A 161 0.96 10.65 10.37
N GLN A 162 1.54 11.00 11.52
CA GLN A 162 2.39 10.10 12.31
C GLN A 162 1.56 9.32 13.33
N LEU A 163 1.80 8.01 13.43
CA LEU A 163 1.17 7.15 14.44
C LEU A 163 1.81 7.41 15.81
N ASP A 164 1.02 7.94 16.74
CA ASP A 164 1.43 8.17 18.13
C ASP A 164 1.39 6.88 18.96
N VAL A 165 2.20 5.87 18.64
CA VAL A 165 2.17 4.56 19.33
C VAL A 165 2.44 4.64 20.83
N HIS A 166 3.05 5.72 21.31
CA HIS A 166 3.23 6.00 22.74
C HIS A 166 1.89 6.28 23.46
N SER A 167 0.82 6.63 22.74
CA SER A 167 -0.49 6.93 23.31
C SER A 167 -1.09 5.75 24.08
N TYR A 168 -0.76 4.51 23.72
CA TYR A 168 -1.19 3.30 24.45
C TYR A 168 -0.72 3.28 25.91
N SER A 169 0.30 4.07 26.26
CA SER A 169 0.78 4.23 27.64
C SER A 169 0.00 5.27 28.46
N HIS A 170 -0.86 6.09 27.85
CA HIS A 170 -1.66 7.07 28.59
C HIS A 170 -2.72 6.42 29.50
N ARG A 171 -2.94 7.05 30.66
CA ARG A 171 -3.82 6.54 31.74
C ARG A 171 -5.31 6.52 31.39
N SER A 172 -5.75 7.18 30.32
CA SER A 172 -7.16 7.25 29.90
C SER A 172 -7.73 5.93 29.36
N LEU A 173 -6.91 4.88 29.27
CA LEU A 173 -7.31 3.51 28.94
C LEU A 173 -7.03 2.53 30.10
N SER A 174 -7.00 3.04 31.34
CA SER A 174 -6.64 2.30 32.57
C SER A 174 -7.37 0.97 32.76
N ASP A 175 -8.62 0.91 32.31
CA ASP A 175 -9.55 -0.16 32.62
C ASP A 175 -9.37 -1.39 31.73
N MET A 176 -8.49 -1.30 30.71
CA MET A 176 -8.13 -2.41 29.80
C MET A 176 -6.68 -2.86 29.98
N GLY A 177 -6.48 -4.18 29.90
CA GLY A 177 -5.14 -4.78 29.90
C GLY A 177 -4.25 -4.27 28.75
N HIS A 178 -2.94 -4.28 28.94
CA HIS A 178 -1.99 -3.70 27.96
C HIS A 178 -2.11 -4.31 26.55
N ALA A 179 -2.34 -5.63 26.45
CA ALA A 179 -2.55 -6.32 25.17
C ALA A 179 -3.88 -5.91 24.51
N GLU A 180 -4.96 -5.80 25.29
CA GLU A 180 -6.28 -5.40 24.79
C GLU A 180 -6.28 -3.95 24.28
N ARG A 181 -5.61 -3.03 25.00
CA ARG A 181 -5.39 -1.65 24.57
C ARG A 181 -4.76 -1.58 23.19
N ARG A 182 -3.68 -2.33 22.94
CA ARG A 182 -2.98 -2.35 21.64
C ARG A 182 -3.79 -2.93 20.50
N LEU A 183 -4.83 -3.70 20.80
CA LEU A 183 -5.66 -4.39 19.81
C LEU A 183 -6.97 -3.65 19.48
N LYS A 184 -7.66 -3.15 20.52
CA LYS A 184 -8.98 -2.50 20.40
C LYS A 184 -8.92 -0.97 20.45
N GLY A 185 -7.83 -0.41 20.97
CA GLY A 185 -7.62 1.03 21.12
C GLY A 185 -7.41 1.75 19.78
N GLU A 186 -7.65 3.06 19.81
CA GLU A 186 -7.47 3.96 18.67
C GLU A 186 -6.16 4.75 18.84
N VAL A 187 -5.28 4.75 17.84
CA VAL A 187 -4.00 5.50 17.91
C VAL A 187 -4.20 6.90 17.32
N PRO A 188 -3.90 7.99 18.06
CA PRO A 188 -3.91 9.35 17.49
C PRO A 188 -2.95 9.46 16.32
N LEU A 189 -3.43 10.07 15.23
CA LEU A 189 -2.60 10.44 14.08
C LEU A 189 -2.20 11.92 14.24
N LYS A 190 -0.95 12.15 14.65
CA LYS A 190 -0.40 13.50 14.82
C LYS A 190 -0.04 14.07 13.45
N MET A 191 -0.57 15.24 13.13
CA MET A 191 -0.13 16.02 11.96
C MET A 191 1.09 16.85 12.35
N LEU A 192 2.23 16.59 11.72
CA LEU A 192 3.43 17.42 11.90
C LEU A 192 3.24 18.74 11.14
N GLU A 193 3.42 19.87 11.82
CA GLU A 193 3.35 21.24 11.28
C GLU A 193 2.07 21.61 10.52
N ARG A 194 1.00 21.89 11.27
CA ARG A 194 -0.09 22.77 10.83
C ARG A 194 -0.12 23.99 11.76
N GLY A 195 0.51 25.09 11.34
CA GLY A 195 0.62 26.30 12.17
C GLY A 195 -0.75 26.89 12.52
N ASN A 196 -1.03 27.06 13.83
CA ASN A 196 -2.16 27.73 14.48
C ASN A 196 -3.46 27.93 13.65
N SER A 197 -3.97 26.88 13.00
CA SER A 197 -5.27 26.93 12.33
C SER A 197 -6.34 26.40 13.27
N THR A 198 -7.32 27.22 13.62
CA THR A 198 -8.44 26.91 14.55
C THR A 198 -9.46 25.88 14.04
N ARG A 199 -9.04 25.04 13.10
CA ARG A 199 -9.80 23.93 12.50
C ARG A 199 -8.91 22.70 12.47
N ASP A 200 -8.59 22.19 13.66
CA ASP A 200 -8.07 20.84 13.75
C ASP A 200 -9.16 19.86 13.29
N CYS A 201 -8.75 18.92 12.44
CA CYS A 201 -9.54 17.75 12.09
C CYS A 201 -8.86 16.55 12.73
N PRO A 202 -9.15 16.21 14.01
CA PRO A 202 -8.48 15.11 14.66
C PRO A 202 -8.75 13.82 13.89
N SER A 203 -7.74 12.95 13.86
CA SER A 203 -7.87 11.64 13.24
C SER A 203 -7.19 10.58 14.08
N ARG A 204 -7.73 9.37 14.00
CA ARG A 204 -7.23 8.20 14.72
C ARG A 204 -7.18 6.99 13.79
N PHE A 205 -6.11 6.23 13.94
CA PHE A 205 -5.90 4.95 13.30
C PHE A 205 -6.59 3.83 14.09
N LEU A 206 -7.19 2.89 13.37
CA LEU A 206 -7.82 1.68 13.91
C LEU A 206 -7.36 0.45 13.14
N LEU A 207 -7.01 -0.60 13.87
CA LEU A 207 -6.83 -1.94 13.29
C LEU A 207 -8.16 -2.45 12.72
N SER A 208 -8.11 -3.13 11.57
CA SER A 208 -9.29 -3.73 10.96
C SER A 208 -9.32 -5.25 11.16
N LYS A 209 -10.52 -5.80 11.37
CA LYS A 209 -10.77 -7.23 11.52
C LYS A 209 -10.65 -7.95 10.18
N LEU A 210 -9.91 -9.05 10.17
CA LEU A 210 -9.85 -9.98 9.05
C LEU A 210 -11.18 -10.72 8.95
N LEU A 211 -11.90 -10.51 7.84
CA LEU A 211 -13.16 -11.18 7.57
C LEU A 211 -12.88 -12.45 6.76
N VAL A 212 -12.78 -13.57 7.47
CA VAL A 212 -12.61 -14.89 6.84
C VAL A 212 -13.97 -15.36 6.30
N GLY A 213 -14.09 -15.40 4.98
CA GLY A 213 -15.28 -15.86 4.26
C GLY A 213 -16.18 -14.74 3.72
N ASN A 214 -16.95 -15.06 2.68
CA ASN A 214 -18.01 -14.19 2.19
C ASN A 214 -19.13 -14.12 3.23
N ASN A 215 -19.30 -12.99 3.90
CA ASN A 215 -20.56 -12.66 4.56
C ASN A 215 -21.65 -12.52 3.47
N PRO A 216 -22.61 -13.46 3.35
CA PRO A 216 -23.57 -13.46 2.25
C PRO A 216 -24.53 -12.26 2.31
N ASN A 217 -24.64 -11.61 3.47
CA ASN A 217 -25.56 -10.50 3.72
C ASN A 217 -24.99 -9.13 3.34
N ARG A 218 -23.75 -9.02 2.84
CA ARG A 218 -23.18 -7.75 2.35
C ARG A 218 -22.92 -7.78 0.83
N PRO A 219 -23.47 -6.81 0.06
CA PRO A 219 -23.21 -6.68 -1.37
C PRO A 219 -21.72 -6.59 -1.70
N GLN A 220 -21.31 -7.14 -2.85
CA GLN A 220 -19.92 -7.05 -3.35
C GLN A 220 -19.46 -5.59 -3.56
N ALA A 221 -20.38 -4.66 -3.80
CA ALA A 221 -20.11 -3.22 -3.87
C ALA A 221 -19.57 -2.61 -2.54
N ASN A 222 -19.81 -3.27 -1.40
CA ASN A 222 -19.35 -2.83 -0.08
C ASN A 222 -17.99 -3.44 0.31
N LYS A 223 -17.34 -4.21 -0.58
CA LYS A 223 -16.00 -4.79 -0.34
C LYS A 223 -14.90 -3.78 -0.72
N TRP A 224 -13.85 -3.71 0.11
CA TRP A 224 -12.64 -2.94 -0.15
C TRP A 224 -11.37 -3.81 -0.03
N PRO A 225 -10.48 -3.90 -1.02
CA PRO A 225 -10.54 -3.24 -2.33
C PRO A 225 -11.80 -3.59 -3.16
N PRO A 226 -12.17 -2.77 -4.15
CA PRO A 226 -13.27 -3.06 -5.07
C PRO A 226 -13.01 -4.36 -5.86
N PRO A 227 -14.05 -5.14 -6.23
CA PRO A 227 -13.88 -6.44 -6.90
C PRO A 227 -13.01 -6.43 -8.17
N LYS A 228 -12.99 -5.30 -8.90
CA LYS A 228 -12.20 -5.08 -10.13
C LYS A 228 -10.68 -5.08 -9.87
N ILE A 229 -10.25 -4.69 -8.67
CA ILE A 229 -8.85 -4.77 -8.23
C ILE A 229 -8.61 -6.14 -7.61
N ALA A 230 -7.60 -6.86 -8.08
CA ALA A 230 -7.17 -8.13 -7.51
C ALA A 230 -6.68 -7.93 -6.06
N ALA A 231 -7.13 -8.77 -5.14
CA ALA A 231 -6.75 -8.72 -3.73
C ALA A 231 -6.91 -10.09 -3.07
N LYS A 232 -5.90 -10.55 -2.33
CA LYS A 232 -5.95 -11.80 -1.55
C LYS A 232 -6.92 -11.72 -0.36
N VAL A 233 -7.17 -10.51 0.15
CA VAL A 233 -8.04 -10.22 1.29
C VAL A 233 -8.87 -8.96 0.99
N ARG A 234 -10.13 -8.92 1.44
CA ARG A 234 -10.99 -7.73 1.37
C ARG A 234 -11.65 -7.47 2.73
N ALA A 235 -11.73 -6.21 3.12
CA ALA A 235 -12.53 -5.75 4.25
C ALA A 235 -13.93 -5.35 3.79
N ASP A 236 -14.89 -5.32 4.71
CA ASP A 236 -16.17 -4.63 4.48
C ASP A 236 -16.01 -3.13 4.81
N ARG A 237 -16.44 -2.27 3.88
CA ARG A 237 -16.58 -0.83 4.11
C ARG A 237 -17.59 -0.58 5.24
N PRO A 238 -17.37 0.41 6.11
CA PRO A 238 -18.37 0.86 7.05
C PRO A 238 -19.56 1.46 6.32
N THR A 239 -20.76 1.12 6.77
CA THR A 239 -22.03 1.73 6.37
C THR A 239 -22.41 2.86 7.33
N ILE A 240 -23.43 3.64 6.95
CA ILE A 240 -23.98 4.71 7.80
C ILE A 240 -24.40 4.17 9.19
N TYR A 241 -24.96 2.95 9.24
CA TYR A 241 -25.32 2.29 10.49
C TYR A 241 -24.08 1.91 11.33
N ASP A 242 -23.03 1.39 10.68
CA ASP A 242 -21.78 1.02 11.36
C ASP A 242 -21.11 2.25 12.00
N ASN A 243 -21.20 3.44 11.38
CA ASN A 243 -20.67 4.69 11.94
C ASN A 243 -21.45 5.16 13.19
N SER A 244 -22.72 4.80 13.34
CA SER A 244 -23.52 5.14 14.53
C SER A 244 -23.24 4.22 15.73
N CYS A 245 -22.78 2.99 15.46
CA CYS A 245 -22.42 2.03 16.48
C CYS A 245 -20.91 2.06 16.75
N THR A 246 -20.49 2.84 17.75
CA THR A 246 -19.12 2.83 18.29
C THR A 246 -18.68 1.44 18.83
N ALA A 247 -19.63 0.54 19.04
CA ALA A 247 -19.41 -0.83 19.50
C ALA A 247 -18.89 -1.77 18.40
N THR A 248 -17.63 -2.19 18.56
CA THR A 248 -16.99 -3.44 18.09
C THR A 248 -16.94 -3.78 16.60
N TRP A 249 -17.80 -3.24 15.72
CA TRP A 249 -17.93 -3.77 14.35
C TRP A 249 -16.67 -3.54 13.49
N GLY A 250 -16.01 -4.65 13.13
CA GLY A 250 -14.80 -4.65 12.30
C GLY A 250 -13.50 -4.28 13.03
N ARG A 251 -13.46 -4.28 14.37
CA ARG A 251 -12.22 -4.29 15.16
C ARG A 251 -11.82 -5.73 15.50
N PRO A 252 -10.52 -6.09 15.54
CA PRO A 252 -10.08 -7.43 15.94
C PRO A 252 -10.29 -7.67 17.45
N GLU A 253 -10.72 -8.88 17.82
CA GLU A 253 -10.87 -9.34 19.22
C GLU A 253 -9.61 -10.05 19.74
N ASN A 254 -8.82 -10.66 18.85
CA ASN A 254 -7.53 -11.27 19.14
C ASN A 254 -6.52 -11.05 17.99
N ARG A 255 -5.26 -11.45 18.18
CA ARG A 255 -4.16 -11.19 17.22
C ARG A 255 -4.36 -11.85 15.85
N SER A 256 -4.92 -13.06 15.78
CA SER A 256 -5.16 -13.76 14.52
C SER A 256 -6.30 -13.16 13.68
N GLN A 257 -7.13 -12.31 14.29
CA GLN A 257 -8.13 -11.51 13.58
C GLN A 257 -7.58 -10.18 13.03
N ILE A 258 -6.30 -9.82 13.20
CA ILE A 258 -5.75 -8.58 12.63
C ILE A 258 -5.60 -8.74 11.11
N ASN A 259 -6.15 -7.80 10.34
CA ASN A 259 -5.95 -7.76 8.89
C ASN A 259 -4.71 -6.92 8.52
N GLU A 260 -3.57 -7.57 8.28
CA GLU A 260 -2.33 -6.90 7.83
C GLU A 260 -2.41 -6.30 6.40
N LYS A 261 -3.53 -6.44 5.70
CA LYS A 261 -3.78 -5.89 4.36
C LYS A 261 -4.79 -4.74 4.34
N SER A 262 -5.38 -4.37 5.48
CA SER A 262 -6.22 -3.18 5.59
C SER A 262 -6.23 -2.54 6.98
N PHE A 263 -6.48 -1.25 7.05
CA PHE A 263 -6.72 -0.53 8.30
C PHE A 263 -7.82 0.51 8.12
N ARG A 264 -8.20 1.21 9.18
CA ARG A 264 -9.18 2.29 9.13
C ARG A 264 -8.61 3.58 9.73
N ILE A 265 -9.03 4.72 9.18
CA ILE A 265 -8.83 6.04 9.80
C ILE A 265 -10.21 6.59 10.13
N ARG A 266 -10.44 6.94 11.39
CA ARG A 266 -11.58 7.74 11.83
C ARG A 266 -11.15 9.20 11.90
N GLY A 267 -11.94 10.11 11.35
CA GLY A 267 -11.67 11.54 11.41
C GLY A 267 -12.94 12.36 11.59
N TRP A 268 -12.81 13.52 12.23
CA TRP A 268 -13.91 14.46 12.46
C TRP A 268 -13.40 15.91 12.47
N MET A 269 -14.32 16.87 12.53
CA MET A 269 -14.03 18.27 12.87
C MET A 269 -14.54 18.56 14.28
N GLU A 270 -13.82 19.39 15.03
CA GLU A 270 -14.28 19.89 16.33
C GLU A 270 -14.71 21.35 16.20
N MET A 271 -15.97 21.64 16.54
CA MET A 271 -16.50 23.00 16.60
C MET A 271 -16.53 23.45 18.06
N ASN A 272 -15.80 24.54 18.35
CA ASN A 272 -15.68 25.18 19.67
C ASN A 272 -15.23 24.22 20.80
N GLY A 273 -14.55 23.10 20.48
CA GLY A 273 -14.11 22.09 21.45
C GLY A 273 -15.24 21.30 22.13
N LEU A 274 -16.49 21.48 21.71
CA LEU A 274 -17.67 20.89 22.36
C LEU A 274 -18.51 20.01 21.41
N VAL A 275 -18.45 20.25 20.10
CA VAL A 275 -19.28 19.54 19.11
C VAL A 275 -18.40 18.84 18.09
N GLN A 276 -18.45 17.51 18.09
CA GLN A 276 -17.85 16.67 17.05
C GLN A 276 -18.78 16.62 15.82
N ILE A 277 -18.27 17.05 14.66
CA ILE A 277 -19.03 17.14 13.41
C ILE A 277 -18.35 16.30 12.33
N GLY A 278 -19.13 15.55 11.56
CA GLY A 278 -18.64 14.81 10.39
C GLY A 278 -17.73 13.64 10.74
N ASP A 279 -18.04 12.91 11.81
CA ASP A 279 -17.34 11.67 12.17
C ASP A 279 -17.46 10.62 11.05
N GLN A 280 -16.33 10.31 10.42
CA GLN A 280 -16.26 9.42 9.27
C GLN A 280 -15.13 8.41 9.43
N ILE A 281 -15.41 7.15 9.10
CA ILE A 281 -14.44 6.06 9.06
C ILE A 281 -14.12 5.74 7.61
N GLN A 282 -12.87 5.90 7.22
CA GLN A 282 -12.32 5.49 5.93
C GLN A 282 -11.57 4.17 6.08
N THR A 283 -11.73 3.27 5.13
CA THR A 283 -10.99 2.00 5.02
C THR A 283 -9.87 2.13 4.00
N TYR A 284 -8.65 1.78 4.40
CA TYR A 284 -7.47 1.73 3.56
C TYR A 284 -7.06 0.28 3.35
N SER A 285 -6.64 -0.06 2.14
CA SER A 285 -6.10 -1.38 1.79
C SER A 285 -4.81 -1.22 0.99
N THR A 286 -3.97 -2.25 1.00
CA THR A 286 -2.75 -2.29 0.18
C THR A 286 -2.96 -3.04 -1.13
N LEU A 287 -2.07 -2.79 -2.09
CA LEU A 287 -1.86 -3.67 -3.25
C LEU A 287 -0.77 -4.68 -2.90
N ASP A 288 -0.86 -5.90 -3.45
CA ASP A 288 0.27 -6.84 -3.41
C ASP A 288 1.35 -6.40 -4.42
N PHE A 289 2.63 -6.48 -4.04
CA PHE A 289 3.77 -6.03 -4.85
C PHE A 289 3.71 -6.52 -6.30
N GLU A 290 3.42 -7.80 -6.49
CA GLU A 290 3.28 -8.47 -7.79
C GLU A 290 2.31 -7.76 -8.75
N LEU A 291 1.34 -6.98 -8.26
CA LEU A 291 0.34 -6.27 -9.06
C LEU A 291 0.87 -4.97 -9.66
N TYR A 292 1.89 -4.34 -9.07
CA TYR A 292 2.40 -3.04 -9.51
C TYR A 292 3.92 -2.97 -9.75
N THR A 293 4.65 -4.05 -9.47
CA THR A 293 6.04 -4.21 -9.93
C THR A 293 6.03 -4.68 -11.40
N PRO A 294 6.66 -3.95 -12.35
CA PRO A 294 6.83 -4.41 -13.72
C PRO A 294 7.81 -5.59 -13.78
N THR A 295 7.68 -6.43 -14.81
CA THR A 295 8.60 -7.54 -15.10
C THR A 295 8.98 -7.54 -16.59
N GLU A 296 9.98 -8.34 -16.99
CA GLU A 296 10.36 -8.46 -18.41
C GLU A 296 9.18 -8.90 -19.30
N ASP A 297 8.34 -9.81 -18.80
CA ASP A 297 7.14 -10.28 -19.50
C ASP A 297 5.98 -9.28 -19.44
N LYS A 298 5.94 -8.45 -18.38
CA LYS A 298 4.85 -7.51 -18.09
C LYS A 298 5.40 -6.11 -17.83
N PRO A 299 6.02 -5.47 -18.84
CA PRO A 299 6.70 -4.20 -18.65
C PRO A 299 5.74 -3.06 -18.34
N TYR A 300 4.48 -3.09 -18.80
CA TYR A 300 3.49 -2.03 -18.60
C TYR A 300 2.71 -2.13 -17.28
N ARG A 301 2.86 -3.22 -16.53
CA ARG A 301 2.22 -3.40 -15.22
C ARG A 301 2.75 -2.38 -14.22
N GLY A 302 1.90 -1.59 -13.56
CA GLY A 302 2.37 -0.62 -12.57
C GLY A 302 1.31 0.30 -11.99
N ILE A 303 1.74 1.17 -11.07
CA ILE A 303 0.99 2.37 -10.71
C ILE A 303 1.41 3.50 -11.66
N PHE A 304 0.42 4.15 -12.27
CA PHE A 304 0.59 5.29 -13.16
C PHE A 304 -0.17 6.49 -12.62
N VAL A 305 0.19 7.69 -13.08
CA VAL A 305 -0.61 8.90 -12.95
C VAL A 305 -0.99 9.40 -14.34
N GLY A 306 -2.23 9.86 -14.54
CA GLY A 306 -2.69 10.41 -15.82
C GLY A 306 -3.51 11.69 -15.66
N ASP A 307 -3.55 12.50 -16.73
CA ASP A 307 -4.34 13.73 -16.76
C ASP A 307 -5.79 13.49 -17.23
N TYR A 308 -6.75 13.80 -16.37
CA TYR A 308 -8.19 13.80 -16.65
C TYR A 308 -8.74 15.23 -16.86
N SER A 309 -7.89 16.11 -17.39
CA SER A 309 -8.18 17.46 -17.87
C SER A 309 -8.80 18.37 -16.80
N GLY A 310 -10.13 18.53 -16.79
CA GLY A 310 -10.83 19.34 -15.79
C GLY A 310 -10.85 18.73 -14.39
N HIS A 311 -10.72 17.41 -14.28
CA HIS A 311 -10.72 16.69 -13.00
C HIS A 311 -9.33 16.67 -12.34
N GLY A 312 -8.26 16.90 -13.11
CA GLY A 312 -6.89 16.89 -12.62
C GLY A 312 -6.18 15.55 -12.81
N CYS A 313 -5.20 15.25 -11.95
CA CYS A 313 -4.36 14.06 -12.07
C CYS A 313 -4.92 12.90 -11.25
N GLU A 314 -5.07 11.73 -11.86
CA GLU A 314 -5.55 10.53 -11.18
C GLU A 314 -4.54 9.38 -11.22
N TYR A 315 -4.44 8.65 -10.12
CA TYR A 315 -3.61 7.44 -10.03
C TYR A 315 -4.36 6.22 -10.54
N LEU A 316 -3.68 5.41 -11.36
CA LEU A 316 -4.21 4.21 -11.99
C LEU A 316 -3.36 3.01 -11.62
N LEU A 317 -4.00 1.86 -11.42
CA LEU A 317 -3.34 0.55 -11.48
C LEU A 317 -3.49 0.01 -12.90
N LEU A 318 -2.37 -0.19 -13.60
CA LEU A 318 -2.33 -0.87 -14.89
C LEU A 318 -2.10 -2.36 -14.66
N ASP A 319 -3.15 -3.14 -14.88
CA ASP A 319 -3.14 -4.60 -14.87
C ASP A 319 -2.82 -5.12 -16.26
N GLN A 320 -1.59 -5.60 -16.45
CA GLN A 320 -1.18 -6.35 -17.64
C GLN A 320 -1.44 -7.84 -17.43
N ARG A 321 -2.31 -8.39 -18.29
CA ARG A 321 -2.73 -9.80 -18.30
C ARG A 321 -2.17 -10.53 -19.50
N ASP A 322 -1.86 -11.80 -19.32
CA ASP A 322 -1.34 -12.66 -20.39
C ASP A 322 -2.39 -12.87 -21.48
N GLY A 323 -1.95 -12.96 -22.72
CA GLY A 323 -2.79 -13.37 -23.83
C GLY A 323 -3.06 -14.88 -23.81
N LEU A 324 -4.10 -15.32 -24.52
CA LEU A 324 -4.37 -16.76 -24.72
C LEU A 324 -3.28 -17.47 -25.55
N GLN A 325 -2.41 -16.71 -26.22
CA GLN A 325 -1.25 -17.24 -26.92
C GLN A 325 -0.05 -17.31 -25.96
N LYS A 326 0.36 -18.53 -25.61
CA LYS A 326 1.72 -18.76 -25.09
C LYS A 326 2.71 -18.25 -26.13
N GLN A 327 3.73 -17.52 -25.71
CA GLN A 327 4.82 -17.14 -26.62
C GLN A 327 5.49 -18.41 -27.13
N ASP A 328 5.81 -18.42 -28.42
CA ASP A 328 6.44 -19.57 -29.07
C ASP A 328 7.90 -19.67 -28.59
N GLU A 329 8.15 -20.62 -27.68
CA GLU A 329 9.46 -20.81 -27.02
C GLU A 329 10.61 -20.98 -28.02
N SER A 330 10.30 -21.42 -29.26
CA SER A 330 11.26 -21.52 -30.37
C SER A 330 11.94 -20.18 -30.71
N THR A 331 11.27 -19.04 -30.49
CA THR A 331 11.85 -17.70 -30.75
C THR A 331 12.88 -17.30 -29.69
N ILE A 332 12.70 -17.82 -28.47
CA ILE A 332 13.50 -17.49 -27.28
C ILE A 332 14.79 -18.32 -27.22
N LEU A 333 14.84 -19.48 -27.89
CA LEU A 333 16.03 -20.32 -27.93
C LEU A 333 17.24 -19.59 -28.53
N LYS A 334 18.38 -19.74 -27.86
CA LYS A 334 19.67 -19.26 -28.33
C LYS A 334 20.13 -20.14 -29.49
N LEU A 335 20.42 -19.52 -30.64
CA LEU A 335 20.91 -20.26 -31.80
C LEU A 335 22.33 -20.78 -31.51
N LYS A 336 22.67 -21.96 -32.05
CA LYS A 336 23.92 -22.67 -31.69
C LYS A 336 25.20 -21.86 -31.89
N ASP A 337 25.19 -20.93 -32.84
CA ASP A 337 26.34 -20.12 -33.25
C ASP A 337 26.20 -18.61 -32.88
N GLU A 338 25.27 -18.28 -31.99
CA GLU A 338 24.95 -16.90 -31.61
C GLU A 338 25.66 -16.44 -30.32
N SER A 339 26.26 -15.25 -30.33
CA SER A 339 26.88 -14.67 -29.12
C SER A 339 25.83 -14.36 -28.06
N HIS A 340 26.24 -14.17 -26.80
CA HIS A 340 25.26 -13.82 -25.76
C HIS A 340 24.67 -12.43 -26.00
N GLU A 341 25.48 -11.48 -26.45
CA GLU A 341 25.10 -10.10 -26.78
C GLU A 341 24.17 -10.04 -28.00
N ALA A 342 24.43 -10.86 -29.04
CA ALA A 342 23.57 -10.96 -30.20
C ALA A 342 22.18 -11.54 -29.84
N TRP A 343 22.16 -12.57 -28.99
CA TRP A 343 20.92 -13.14 -28.47
C TRP A 343 20.13 -12.15 -27.59
N GLU A 344 20.81 -11.42 -26.68
CA GLU A 344 20.21 -10.36 -25.86
C GLU A 344 19.60 -9.25 -26.74
N ALA A 345 20.35 -8.77 -27.74
CA ALA A 345 19.88 -7.75 -28.68
C ALA A 345 18.66 -8.23 -29.49
N ARG A 346 18.70 -9.48 -30.00
CA ARG A 346 17.57 -10.09 -30.72
C ARG A 346 16.35 -10.28 -29.82
N LYS A 347 16.55 -10.77 -28.59
CA LYS A 347 15.50 -10.96 -27.57
C LYS A 347 14.84 -9.62 -27.22
N GLY A 348 15.61 -8.57 -27.02
CA GLY A 348 15.12 -7.21 -26.72
C GLY A 348 14.39 -6.54 -27.88
N GLN A 349 14.82 -6.74 -29.12
CA GLN A 349 14.19 -6.13 -30.31
C GLN A 349 12.93 -6.87 -30.80
N THR A 350 12.81 -8.19 -30.54
CA THR A 350 11.76 -9.02 -31.17
C THR A 350 10.52 -9.22 -30.28
N ARG A 351 10.55 -8.83 -29.00
CA ARG A 351 9.48 -9.17 -28.05
C ARG A 351 8.29 -8.22 -28.15
N ILE A 352 7.48 -8.42 -29.19
CA ILE A 352 6.17 -7.78 -29.38
C ILE A 352 5.34 -7.98 -28.10
N PRO A 353 4.82 -6.91 -27.48
CA PRO A 353 3.93 -7.03 -26.33
C PRO A 353 2.68 -7.85 -26.68
N THR A 354 2.24 -8.70 -25.76
CA THR A 354 1.06 -9.56 -25.95
C THR A 354 0.12 -9.50 -24.75
N GLY A 355 -1.14 -9.89 -24.96
CA GLY A 355 -2.17 -9.88 -23.93
C GLY A 355 -2.93 -8.56 -23.88
N SER A 356 -3.47 -8.21 -22.70
CA SER A 356 -4.34 -7.03 -22.54
C SER A 356 -3.83 -6.08 -21.47
N LEU A 357 -4.10 -4.78 -21.64
CA LEU A 357 -3.89 -3.75 -20.61
C LEU A 357 -5.22 -3.22 -20.11
N CYS A 358 -5.43 -3.25 -18.80
CA CYS A 358 -6.61 -2.70 -18.14
C CYS A 358 -6.18 -1.65 -17.11
N ALA A 359 -6.61 -0.40 -17.28
CA ALA A 359 -6.36 0.65 -16.31
C ALA A 359 -7.54 0.81 -15.35
N ILE A 360 -7.27 0.66 -14.05
CA ILE A 360 -8.26 0.79 -12.97
C ILE A 360 -7.89 2.00 -12.12
N LYS A 361 -8.84 2.90 -11.88
CA LYS A 361 -8.67 4.10 -11.06
C LYS A 361 -8.37 3.72 -9.60
N LEU A 362 -7.21 4.09 -9.05
CA LEU A 362 -6.89 4.03 -7.61
C LEU A 362 -7.38 5.31 -6.90
N THR A 363 -7.22 6.45 -7.58
CA THR A 363 -8.00 7.66 -7.34
C THR A 363 -8.86 7.94 -8.57
N GLY A 364 -9.95 8.68 -8.41
CA GLY A 364 -10.86 9.00 -9.50
C GLY A 364 -11.70 10.24 -9.25
N ASP A 365 -12.81 10.34 -9.98
CA ASP A 365 -13.57 11.58 -10.07
C ASP A 365 -15.10 11.28 -10.06
N PRO A 366 -15.98 12.31 -10.02
CA PRO A 366 -17.43 12.10 -10.00
C PRO A 366 -17.99 11.44 -11.27
N ASN A 367 -17.27 11.45 -12.37
CA ASN A 367 -17.66 10.82 -13.63
C ASN A 367 -17.13 9.39 -13.68
N ILE A 368 -15.83 9.13 -13.48
CA ILE A 368 -15.24 7.79 -13.35
C ILE A 368 -14.58 7.66 -11.96
N PRO A 369 -15.23 7.00 -10.98
CA PRO A 369 -14.73 6.93 -9.62
C PRO A 369 -13.57 5.93 -9.46
N ARG A 370 -12.88 5.99 -8.31
CA ARG A 370 -11.95 4.96 -7.86
C ARG A 370 -12.59 3.56 -7.94
N GLY A 371 -11.77 2.54 -8.20
CA GLY A 371 -12.20 1.15 -8.40
C GLY A 371 -12.77 0.86 -9.79
N GLU A 372 -13.09 1.89 -10.59
CA GLU A 372 -13.61 1.71 -11.94
C GLU A 372 -12.53 1.61 -13.01
N VAL A 373 -12.86 0.89 -14.06
CA VAL A 373 -12.01 0.73 -15.24
C VAL A 373 -12.14 1.98 -16.10
N THR A 374 -11.05 2.69 -16.31
CA THR A 374 -11.04 3.95 -17.07
C THR A 374 -10.70 3.74 -18.55
N TRP A 375 -9.93 2.72 -18.90
CA TRP A 375 -9.71 2.28 -20.28
C TRP A 375 -9.20 0.83 -20.32
N VAL A 376 -9.41 0.16 -21.47
CA VAL A 376 -8.91 -1.20 -21.74
C VAL A 376 -8.41 -1.30 -23.18
N ALA A 377 -7.20 -1.83 -23.37
CA ALA A 377 -6.74 -2.38 -24.64
C ALA A 377 -6.80 -3.92 -24.57
N ASP A 378 -7.76 -4.52 -25.27
CA ASP A 378 -8.06 -5.96 -25.15
C ASP A 378 -6.98 -6.87 -25.76
N ASP A 379 -6.24 -6.36 -26.75
CA ASP A 379 -5.09 -7.04 -27.35
C ASP A 379 -4.00 -6.00 -27.71
N ILE A 380 -2.79 -6.15 -27.18
CA ILE A 380 -1.63 -5.29 -27.50
C ILE A 380 -0.66 -5.90 -28.52
N SER A 381 -0.94 -7.14 -28.98
CA SER A 381 -0.21 -7.82 -30.05
C SER A 381 -0.55 -7.24 -31.42
N ASP A 382 0.00 -7.81 -32.49
CA ASP A 382 -0.21 -7.33 -33.87
C ASP A 382 -1.67 -7.40 -34.33
N LYS A 383 -2.52 -8.22 -33.67
CA LYS A 383 -3.97 -8.26 -33.94
C LYS A 383 -4.71 -7.01 -33.45
N GLY A 384 -4.19 -6.38 -32.38
CA GLY A 384 -4.72 -5.14 -31.82
C GLY A 384 -4.11 -3.89 -32.45
N LEU A 385 -3.01 -4.02 -33.20
CA LEU A 385 -2.31 -2.92 -33.86
C LEU A 385 -3.21 -2.23 -34.89
N VAL A 386 -3.26 -0.90 -34.83
CA VAL A 386 -3.90 -0.03 -35.83
C VAL A 386 -2.84 0.53 -36.77
N ARG A 387 -1.77 1.12 -36.22
CA ARG A 387 -0.63 1.71 -36.96
C ARG A 387 0.58 1.87 -36.04
N TYR A 388 1.69 2.32 -36.61
CA TYR A 388 2.82 2.88 -35.87
C TYR A 388 2.75 4.40 -35.89
N GLY A 389 3.28 5.08 -34.86
CA GLY A 389 3.53 6.52 -34.90
C GLY A 389 4.67 6.87 -35.85
N GLU A 390 4.62 8.04 -36.50
CA GLU A 390 5.58 8.43 -37.54
C GLU A 390 6.48 9.59 -37.13
N LYS A 391 5.93 10.63 -36.48
CA LYS A 391 6.63 11.91 -36.25
C LYS A 391 6.82 12.28 -34.78
N ASP A 392 5.77 12.22 -33.96
CA ASP A 392 5.89 12.59 -32.54
C ASP A 392 6.46 11.45 -31.69
N TRP A 393 6.04 10.21 -31.98
CA TRP A 393 6.57 9.00 -31.37
C TRP A 393 6.89 7.95 -32.46
N PRO A 394 7.97 8.15 -33.25
CA PRO A 394 8.31 7.27 -34.35
C PRO A 394 8.48 5.82 -33.88
N GLY A 395 7.73 4.90 -34.50
CA GLY A 395 7.76 3.46 -34.16
C GLY A 395 6.94 3.06 -32.92
N ALA A 396 6.30 4.00 -32.21
CA ALA A 396 5.40 3.65 -31.11
C ALA A 396 4.18 2.87 -31.65
N ARG A 397 3.80 1.77 -30.98
CA ARG A 397 2.65 0.95 -31.38
C ARG A 397 1.35 1.68 -30.98
N ILE A 398 0.46 1.89 -31.93
CA ILE A 398 -0.88 2.43 -31.69
C ILE A 398 -1.87 1.28 -31.83
N VAL A 399 -2.48 0.86 -30.72
CA VAL A 399 -3.37 -0.31 -30.64
C VAL A 399 -4.81 0.09 -30.30
N LYS A 400 -5.78 -0.74 -30.68
CA LYS A 400 -7.19 -0.54 -30.37
C LYS A 400 -7.42 -0.55 -28.86
N SER A 401 -8.18 0.43 -28.38
CA SER A 401 -8.52 0.60 -26.97
C SER A 401 -9.98 1.05 -26.84
N ARG A 402 -10.47 1.03 -25.61
CA ARG A 402 -11.82 1.45 -25.24
C ARG A 402 -11.74 2.26 -23.96
N GLY A 403 -12.00 3.56 -24.04
CA GLY A 403 -12.07 4.47 -22.89
C GLY A 403 -13.47 4.49 -22.28
N GLN A 404 -13.57 4.49 -20.95
CA GLN A 404 -14.86 4.60 -20.26
C GLN A 404 -15.22 6.05 -19.99
N ILE A 405 -16.48 6.41 -20.28
CA ILE A 405 -17.08 7.71 -19.96
C ILE A 405 -18.41 7.51 -19.24
N ALA A 406 -18.77 8.47 -18.39
CA ALA A 406 -20.07 8.52 -17.72
C ALA A 406 -20.44 9.97 -17.39
N ASN A 407 -21.72 10.21 -17.10
CA ASN A 407 -22.20 11.47 -16.54
C ASN A 407 -21.88 11.55 -15.03
N GLN A 408 -21.89 12.77 -14.48
CA GLN A 408 -21.59 13.03 -13.07
C GLN A 408 -22.46 12.17 -12.12
N GLY A 409 -21.80 11.57 -11.12
CA GLY A 409 -22.37 10.54 -10.24
C GLY A 409 -22.30 9.13 -10.83
N TYR A 410 -21.31 8.84 -11.68
CA TYR A 410 -21.14 7.56 -12.41
C TYR A 410 -22.43 7.10 -13.15
N LYS A 411 -23.15 8.04 -13.77
CA LYS A 411 -24.44 7.76 -14.41
C LYS A 411 -24.27 7.39 -15.88
N ASN A 412 -24.98 6.35 -16.32
CA ASN A 412 -24.96 5.83 -17.70
C ASN A 412 -23.53 5.54 -18.21
N PRO A 413 -22.70 4.77 -17.47
CA PRO A 413 -21.33 4.46 -17.89
C PRO A 413 -21.34 3.65 -19.19
N LYS A 414 -20.48 4.04 -20.13
CA LYS A 414 -20.27 3.33 -21.40
C LYS A 414 -18.82 3.43 -21.83
N PHE A 415 -18.40 2.46 -22.64
CA PHE A 415 -17.12 2.55 -23.37
C PHE A 415 -17.32 3.26 -24.71
N ILE A 416 -16.33 4.06 -25.10
CA ILE A 416 -16.18 4.63 -26.44
C ILE A 416 -14.86 4.13 -27.05
N GLU A 417 -14.77 4.14 -28.38
CA GLU A 417 -13.56 3.75 -29.10
C GLU A 417 -12.43 4.76 -28.86
N THR A 418 -11.24 4.26 -28.59
CA THR A 418 -10.03 5.04 -28.36
C THR A 418 -8.81 4.28 -28.89
N GLU A 419 -7.66 4.93 -29.02
CA GLU A 419 -6.42 4.25 -29.43
C GLU A 419 -5.33 4.43 -28.38
N LEU A 420 -4.74 3.33 -27.90
CA LEU A 420 -3.66 3.36 -26.92
C LEU A 420 -2.32 3.44 -27.65
N ILE A 421 -1.57 4.50 -27.37
CA ILE A 421 -0.26 4.79 -27.94
C ILE A 421 0.79 4.33 -26.92
N MET A 422 1.56 3.31 -27.30
CA MET A 422 2.55 2.65 -26.47
C MET A 422 3.93 3.27 -26.69
N ILE A 423 4.16 4.44 -26.08
CA ILE A 423 5.37 5.26 -26.29
C ILE A 423 6.60 4.60 -25.63
N SER A 424 6.46 4.16 -24.37
CA SER A 424 7.47 3.36 -23.66
C SER A 424 6.80 2.52 -22.57
N PRO A 425 7.51 1.60 -21.88
CA PRO A 425 7.00 0.93 -20.69
C PRO A 425 6.48 1.88 -19.60
N ASP A 426 7.04 3.09 -19.52
CA ASP A 426 6.78 4.05 -18.45
C ASP A 426 5.88 5.22 -18.87
N VAL A 427 5.66 5.39 -20.18
CA VAL A 427 4.85 6.46 -20.75
C VAL A 427 3.89 5.88 -21.77
N LEU A 428 2.59 6.04 -21.50
CA LEU A 428 1.51 5.67 -22.40
C LEU A 428 0.66 6.89 -22.71
N ALA A 429 -0.05 6.87 -23.84
CA ALA A 429 -1.03 7.90 -24.16
C ALA A 429 -2.33 7.28 -24.73
N GLN A 430 -3.46 7.92 -24.47
CA GLN A 430 -4.77 7.52 -24.99
C GLN A 430 -5.28 8.61 -25.92
N HIS A 431 -5.40 8.29 -27.21
CA HIS A 431 -6.13 9.09 -28.17
C HIS A 431 -7.63 8.83 -28.01
N TRP A 432 -8.37 9.85 -27.56
CA TRP A 432 -9.82 9.82 -27.43
C TRP A 432 -10.45 10.24 -28.76
N VAL A 433 -10.54 9.30 -29.70
CA VAL A 433 -10.95 9.54 -31.10
C VAL A 433 -12.22 10.42 -31.23
N PRO A 434 -13.33 10.19 -30.49
CA PRO A 434 -14.54 11.01 -30.62
C PRO A 434 -14.42 12.44 -30.04
N PHE A 435 -13.35 12.72 -29.30
CA PHE A 435 -13.07 14.01 -28.67
C PHE A 435 -11.85 14.73 -29.28
N GLY A 436 -11.17 14.14 -30.27
CA GLY A 436 -10.03 14.74 -30.96
C GLY A 436 -8.87 15.15 -30.05
N HIS A 437 -8.62 14.44 -28.95
CA HIS A 437 -7.51 14.78 -28.06
C HIS A 437 -6.74 13.57 -27.50
N ILE A 438 -5.51 13.82 -27.07
CA ILE A 438 -4.62 12.81 -26.47
C ILE A 438 -4.32 13.17 -25.01
N SER A 439 -4.49 12.20 -24.12
CA SER A 439 -4.10 12.25 -22.69
C SER A 439 -2.92 11.30 -22.43
N PHE A 440 -2.04 11.61 -21.47
CA PHE A 440 -0.90 10.75 -21.11
C PHE A 440 -1.04 10.09 -19.75
N PHE A 441 -0.28 9.01 -19.56
CA PHE A 441 -0.07 8.30 -18.30
C PHE A 441 1.43 8.05 -18.10
N HIS A 442 1.94 8.43 -16.94
CA HIS A 442 3.35 8.25 -16.55
C HIS A 442 3.42 7.28 -15.38
N ARG A 443 4.34 6.31 -15.42
CA ARG A 443 4.60 5.41 -14.29
C ARG A 443 5.09 6.20 -13.08
N VAL A 444 4.62 5.80 -11.91
CA VAL A 444 5.10 6.30 -10.62
C VAL A 444 6.11 5.32 -10.05
N ASP A 445 7.36 5.76 -9.85
CA ASP A 445 8.35 5.01 -9.08
C ASP A 445 8.01 5.11 -7.58
N ILE A 446 7.32 4.09 -7.08
CA ILE A 446 6.93 3.96 -5.67
C ILE A 446 8.14 3.82 -4.74
N ASP A 447 9.19 3.10 -5.16
CA ASP A 447 10.33 2.77 -4.30
C ASP A 447 11.26 3.97 -4.13
N SER A 448 11.30 4.90 -5.11
CA SER A 448 11.94 6.19 -4.95
C SER A 448 11.49 6.93 -3.68
N TYR A 449 10.22 6.83 -3.29
CA TYR A 449 9.68 7.51 -2.10
C TYR A 449 10.05 6.82 -0.79
N ILE A 450 10.41 5.54 -0.81
CA ILE A 450 10.78 4.79 0.39
C ILE A 450 12.25 4.98 0.74
N ASN A 451 13.10 5.07 -0.27
CA ASN A 451 14.56 5.15 -0.14
C ASN A 451 15.07 6.59 0.13
N GLN A 452 14.17 7.59 0.12
CA GLN A 452 14.41 9.00 0.47
C GLN A 452 14.44 9.25 1.98
#